data_AF-A0A1A3NMH9-F1
#
_entry.id   AF-A0A1A3NMH9-F1
#
_cell.length_a   1.000
_cell.length_b   1.000
_cell.length_c   1.000
_cell.angle_alpha   90.00
_cell.angle_beta   90.00
_cell.angle_gamma   90.00
#
_symmetry.space_group_name_H-M   'P 1'
#
loop_
_entity.id
_entity.type
_entity.pdbx_description
1 polymer ?
#
loop_
_entity_poly.entity_id
_entity_poly.type
_entity_poly.pdbx_seq_one_letter_code
_entity_poly.pdbx_strand_id
1 'polypeptide(L)'
;MTLRDVEAATDKSVSNGYLSQIESGTVERPSPNVLFHLATVYDIDYTDLLTRAGHRIPKSGTGFTVAPQTVAGVPLRALQELDEHDQELLRDYLEFLQSRKKNRL
;
A
#
# COMPACT_ATOMS: atom_id res chain seq x y z
N MET A 1 -24.60 -10.04 -4.66
CA MET A 1 -23.48 -10.95 -4.95
C MET A 1 -23.61 -12.15 -4.05
N THR A 2 -23.56 -13.36 -4.59
CA THR A 2 -23.57 -14.62 -3.83
C THR A 2 -22.14 -15.02 -3.44
N LEU A 3 -21.98 -15.92 -2.46
CA LEU A 3 -20.66 -16.48 -2.12
C LEU A 3 -20.00 -17.20 -3.30
N ARG A 4 -20.79 -17.74 -4.24
CA ARG A 4 -20.26 -18.33 -5.48
C ARG A 4 -19.75 -17.26 -6.45
N ASP A 5 -20.40 -16.11 -6.49
CA ASP A 5 -19.95 -14.99 -7.31
C ASP A 5 -18.62 -14.43 -6.79
N VAL A 6 -18.44 -14.38 -5.46
CA VAL A 6 -17.18 -13.97 -4.81
C VAL A 6 -16.06 -14.97 -5.12
N GLU A 7 -16.33 -16.27 -5.00
CA GLU A 7 -15.37 -17.32 -5.35
C GLU A 7 -14.91 -17.19 -6.82
N ALA A 8 -15.85 -16.95 -7.73
CA ALA A 8 -15.53 -16.72 -9.13
C ALA A 8 -14.72 -15.42 -9.34
N ALA A 9 -15.08 -14.33 -8.66
CA ALA A 9 -14.41 -13.04 -8.75
C ALA A 9 -12.98 -13.06 -8.17
N THR A 10 -12.69 -13.99 -7.25
CA THR A 10 -11.34 -14.19 -6.69
C THR A 10 -10.52 -15.26 -7.43
N ASP A 11 -10.98 -15.73 -8.60
CA ASP A 11 -10.38 -16.86 -9.34
C ASP A 11 -10.14 -18.10 -8.47
N LYS A 12 -11.14 -18.43 -7.63
CA LYS A 12 -11.10 -19.54 -6.65
C LYS A 12 -10.01 -19.43 -5.58
N SER A 13 -9.35 -18.27 -5.46
CA SER A 13 -8.39 -17.99 -4.38
C SER A 13 -9.07 -18.02 -3.00
N VAL A 14 -10.38 -17.75 -2.95
CA VAL A 14 -11.20 -17.87 -1.74
C VAL A 14 -12.43 -18.72 -2.05
N SER A 15 -12.51 -19.93 -1.47
CA SER A 15 -13.63 -20.84 -1.71
C SER A 15 -14.90 -20.39 -1.00
N ASN A 16 -16.07 -20.73 -1.56
CA ASN A 16 -17.38 -20.47 -0.94
C ASN A 16 -17.48 -21.02 0.50
N GLY A 17 -16.93 -22.22 0.74
CA GLY A 17 -16.89 -22.81 2.08
C GLY A 17 -16.06 -21.97 3.06
N TYR A 18 -14.93 -21.42 2.63
CA TYR A 18 -14.12 -20.54 3.46
C TYR A 18 -14.83 -19.21 3.72
N LEU A 19 -15.50 -18.63 2.71
CA LEU A 19 -16.32 -17.42 2.90
C LEU A 19 -17.44 -17.66 3.93
N SER A 20 -18.12 -18.80 3.85
CA SER A 20 -19.16 -19.16 4.83
C SER A 20 -18.60 -19.26 6.25
N GLN A 21 -17.38 -19.78 6.41
CA GLN A 21 -16.70 -19.83 7.71
C GLN A 21 -16.34 -18.44 8.25
N ILE A 22 -16.02 -17.49 7.38
CA ILE A 22 -15.80 -16.09 7.77
C ILE A 22 -17.12 -15.47 8.21
N GLU A 23 -18.20 -15.65 7.44
CA GLU A 23 -19.52 -15.08 7.75
C GLU A 23 -20.13 -15.66 9.03
N SER A 24 -19.88 -16.94 9.33
CA SER A 24 -20.34 -17.59 10.57
C SER A 24 -19.49 -17.25 11.80
N GLY A 25 -18.39 -16.51 11.63
CA GLY A 25 -17.41 -16.24 12.70
C GLY A 25 -16.57 -17.45 13.09
N THR A 26 -16.64 -18.56 12.35
CA THR A 26 -15.76 -19.72 12.57
C THR A 26 -14.30 -19.39 12.26
N VAL A 27 -14.06 -18.53 11.26
CA VAL A 27 -12.75 -17.96 10.96
C VAL A 27 -12.78 -16.47 11.31
N GLU A 28 -12.26 -16.14 12.50
CA GLU A 28 -12.25 -14.76 13.00
C GLU A 28 -11.07 -13.92 12.47
N ARG A 29 -9.99 -14.58 12.02
CA ARG A 29 -8.77 -13.91 11.55
C ARG A 29 -8.32 -14.46 10.19
N PRO A 30 -9.03 -14.12 9.10
CA PRO A 30 -8.62 -14.53 7.74
C PRO A 30 -7.20 -14.05 7.42
N SER A 31 -6.50 -14.77 6.55
CA SER A 31 -5.13 -14.40 6.18
C SER A 31 -5.10 -13.09 5.39
N PRO A 32 -3.99 -12.32 5.44
CA PRO A 32 -3.84 -11.08 4.65
C PRO A 32 -4.11 -11.27 3.16
N ASN A 33 -3.70 -12.40 2.58
CA ASN A 33 -3.96 -12.70 1.17
C ASN A 33 -5.46 -12.82 0.86
N VAL A 34 -6.23 -13.48 1.73
CA VAL A 34 -7.69 -13.56 1.57
C VAL A 34 -8.30 -12.16 1.68
N LEU A 35 -7.90 -11.38 2.69
CA LEU A 35 -8.42 -10.02 2.87
C LEU A 35 -8.10 -9.12 1.67
N PHE A 36 -6.96 -9.30 1.00
CA PHE A 36 -6.61 -8.58 -0.23
C PHE A 36 -7.56 -8.90 -1.39
N HIS A 37 -7.86 -10.19 -1.60
CA HIS A 37 -8.83 -10.61 -2.60
C HIS A 37 -10.23 -10.05 -2.30
N LEU A 38 -10.67 -10.10 -1.04
CA LEU A 38 -11.96 -9.57 -0.62
C LEU A 38 -12.02 -8.04 -0.76
N ALA A 39 -10.96 -7.33 -0.37
CA ALA A 39 -10.82 -5.89 -0.55
C ALA A 39 -11.03 -5.50 -2.02
N THR A 40 -10.37 -6.24 -2.92
CA THR A 40 -10.45 -6.01 -4.38
C THR A 40 -11.85 -6.26 -4.93
N VAL A 41 -12.51 -7.35 -4.51
CA VAL A 41 -13.84 -7.72 -5.01
C VAL A 41 -14.94 -6.79 -4.50
N TYR A 42 -14.82 -6.34 -3.25
CA TYR A 42 -15.83 -5.49 -2.62
C TYR A 42 -15.52 -3.98 -2.72
N ASP A 43 -14.40 -3.60 -3.33
CA ASP A 43 -13.91 -2.22 -3.40
C ASP A 43 -13.82 -1.57 -2.00
N ILE A 44 -13.26 -2.31 -1.05
CA ILE A 44 -13.08 -1.89 0.34
C ILE A 44 -11.59 -1.67 0.60
N ASP A 45 -11.26 -0.71 1.45
CA ASP A 45 -9.89 -0.48 1.89
C ASP A 45 -9.31 -1.73 2.59
N TYR A 46 -8.22 -2.24 2.02
CA TYR A 46 -7.50 -3.41 2.53
C TYR A 46 -6.95 -3.20 3.94
N THR A 47 -6.55 -1.97 4.26
CA THR A 47 -6.02 -1.59 5.57
C THR A 47 -7.12 -1.65 6.65
N ASP A 48 -8.33 -1.21 6.35
CA ASP A 48 -9.49 -1.34 7.24
C ASP A 48 -9.82 -2.82 7.51
N LEU A 49 -9.85 -3.66 6.47
CA LEU A 49 -10.11 -5.10 6.61
C LEU A 49 -9.05 -5.80 7.48
N LEU A 50 -7.77 -5.50 7.25
CA LEU A 50 -6.67 -6.00 8.08
C LEU A 50 -6.87 -5.59 9.55
N THR A 51 -7.25 -4.33 9.80
CA THR A 51 -7.46 -3.80 11.16
C THR A 51 -8.59 -4.53 11.86
N ARG A 52 -9.73 -4.70 11.17
CA ARG A 52 -10.90 -5.41 11.70
C ARG A 52 -10.64 -6.88 11.98
N ALA A 53 -9.83 -7.54 11.15
CA ALA A 53 -9.37 -8.91 11.38
C ALA A 53 -8.25 -9.01 12.46
N GLY A 54 -7.90 -7.89 13.11
CA GLY A 54 -6.92 -7.83 14.19
C GLY A 54 -5.46 -7.93 13.74
N HIS A 55 -5.16 -7.73 12.45
CA HIS A 55 -3.78 -7.73 11.97
C HIS A 55 -3.05 -6.46 12.38
N ARG A 56 -1.73 -6.58 12.59
CA ARG A 56 -0.87 -5.43 12.83
C ARG A 56 -0.55 -4.78 11.50
N ILE A 57 -0.93 -3.53 11.35
CA ILE A 57 -0.61 -2.74 10.17
C ILE A 57 0.51 -1.79 10.56
N PRO A 58 1.59 -1.69 9.75
CA PRO A 58 2.51 -0.59 9.89
C PRO A 58 1.70 0.70 9.74
N LYS A 59 1.48 1.44 10.83
CA LYS A 59 0.91 2.77 10.67
C LYS A 59 1.89 3.55 9.81
N SER A 60 1.42 4.11 8.71
CA SER A 60 2.15 5.15 7.99
C SER A 60 2.49 6.25 9.00
N GLY A 61 3.66 6.15 9.65
CA GLY A 61 4.12 7.08 10.68
C GLY A 61 4.41 6.56 12.09
N THR A 62 4.31 5.27 12.43
CA THR A 62 4.76 4.82 13.78
C THR A 62 5.54 3.50 13.77
N GLY A 63 6.82 3.56 14.17
CA GLY A 63 7.40 2.50 14.99
C GLY A 63 8.59 1.71 14.46
N PHE A 64 9.19 2.10 13.33
CA PHE A 64 10.63 1.91 13.16
C PHE A 64 11.24 3.30 13.33
N THR A 65 12.32 3.43 14.08
CA THR A 65 13.13 4.66 14.09
C THR A 65 13.69 4.84 12.70
N VAL A 66 12.90 5.44 11.82
CA VAL A 66 13.38 5.96 10.56
C VAL A 66 14.23 7.15 10.97
N ALA A 67 15.55 7.02 10.84
CA ALA A 67 16.42 8.18 10.83
C ALA A 67 15.76 9.27 9.97
N PRO A 68 15.90 10.57 10.28
CA PRO A 68 15.32 11.62 9.43
C PRO A 68 15.68 11.31 7.99
N GLN A 69 14.69 10.90 7.19
CA GLN A 69 14.95 10.46 5.83
C GLN A 69 15.42 11.70 5.09
N THR A 70 16.68 11.69 4.71
CA THR A 70 17.26 12.78 3.93
C THR A 70 17.55 12.26 2.54
N VAL A 71 17.25 13.07 1.53
CA VAL A 71 17.69 12.84 0.15
C VAL A 71 18.79 13.87 -0.10
N ALA A 72 20.02 13.40 -0.32
CA ALA A 72 21.18 14.27 -0.51
C ALA A 72 21.35 15.33 0.61
N GLY A 73 21.02 14.98 1.87
CA GLY A 73 21.10 15.89 3.02
C GLY A 73 19.86 16.78 3.23
N VAL A 74 18.89 16.75 2.33
CA VAL A 74 17.63 17.51 2.45
C VAL A 74 16.57 16.66 3.18
N PRO A 75 15.94 17.17 4.26
CA PRO A 75 14.86 16.46 4.94
C PRO A 75 13.68 16.18 4.00
N LEU A 76 13.16 14.95 4.01
CA LEU A 76 12.05 14.55 3.14
C LEU A 76 10.81 15.44 3.32
N ARG A 77 10.55 15.93 4.55
CA ARG A 77 9.45 16.87 4.82
C ARG A 77 9.56 18.18 4.03
N ALA A 78 10.77 18.74 3.92
CA ALA A 78 10.99 19.97 3.17
C ALA A 78 10.69 19.77 1.67
N LEU A 79 10.92 18.56 1.14
CA LEU A 79 10.55 18.22 -0.24
C LEU A 79 9.03 18.11 -0.44
N GLN A 80 8.28 17.75 0.60
CA GLN A 80 6.80 17.65 0.54
C GLN A 80 6.11 19.02 0.65
N GLU A 81 6.81 20.03 1.16
CA GLU A 81 6.29 21.40 1.32
C GLU A 81 6.55 22.27 0.07
N LEU A 82 7.26 21.75 -0.94
CA LEU A 82 7.52 22.47 -2.18
C LEU A 82 6.22 22.68 -2.97
N ASP A 83 6.06 23.88 -3.52
CA ASP A 83 5.00 24.16 -4.48
C ASP A 83 5.29 23.52 -5.85
N GLU A 84 4.30 23.57 -6.75
CA GLU A 84 4.40 22.94 -8.07
C GLU A 84 5.55 23.50 -8.91
N HIS A 85 5.87 24.79 -8.76
CA HIS A 85 6.95 25.44 -9.50
C HIS A 85 8.32 24.96 -9.00
N ASP A 86 8.51 24.92 -7.69
CA ASP A 86 9.74 24.43 -7.06
C ASP A 86 9.96 22.93 -7.33
N GLN A 87 8.89 22.14 -7.40
CA GLN A 87 8.95 20.72 -7.77
C GLN A 87 9.44 20.53 -9.22
N GLU A 88 8.98 21.39 -10.14
CA GLU A 88 9.42 21.38 -11.53
C GLU A 88 10.90 21.75 -11.67
N LEU A 89 11.34 22.82 -11.01
CA LEU A 89 12.75 23.22 -10.97
C LEU A 89 13.66 22.13 -10.41
N LEU A 90 13.22 21.45 -9.34
CA LEU A 90 13.96 20.35 -8.75
C LEU A 90 14.12 19.18 -9.73
N ARG A 91 13.06 18.82 -10.46
CA ARG A 91 13.08 17.77 -11.47
C ARG A 91 14.06 18.09 -12.59
N ASP A 92 13.99 19.31 -13.14
CA ASP A 92 14.87 19.77 -14.22
C ASP A 92 16.35 19.73 -13.78
N TYR A 93 16.63 20.15 -12.55
CA TYR A 93 17.98 20.11 -12.01
C TYR A 93 18.51 18.68 -11.83
N LEU A 94 17.67 17.74 -11.39
CA LEU A 94 18.04 16.33 -11.28
C LEU A 94 18.32 15.69 -12.64
N GLU A 95 17.53 15.99 -13.66
CA GLU A 95 17.78 15.53 -15.03
C GLU A 95 19.10 16.10 -15.57
N PHE A 96 19.36 17.39 -15.35
CA PHE A 96 20.63 18.02 -15.70
C PHE A 96 21.82 17.31 -15.06
N LEU A 97 21.78 17.03 -13.75
CA LEU A 97 22.84 16.31 -13.05
C LEU A 97 23.07 14.90 -13.62
N GLN A 98 22.00 14.17 -13.95
CA GLN A 98 22.10 12.86 -14.58
C GLN A 98 22.75 12.92 -15.96
N SER A 99 22.37 13.91 -16.79
CA SER A 99 22.95 14.12 -18.12
C SER A 99 24.45 14.37 -18.06
N ARG A 100 24.91 15.15 -17.07
CA ARG A 100 26.34 15.46 -16.88
C ARG A 100 27.13 14.25 -16.42
N LYS A 101 26.55 13.38 -15.59
CA LYS A 101 27.19 12.13 -15.17
C LYS A 101 27.34 11.16 -16.36
N LYS A 102 26.33 11.08 -17.23
CA LYS A 102 26.35 10.24 -18.44
C LYS A 102 27.39 10.70 -19.47
N ASN A 103 27.57 12.01 -19.63
CA ASN A 103 28.59 12.59 -20.52
C ASN A 103 30.03 12.54 -19.96
N ARG A 104 30.23 12.06 -18.73
CA ARG A 104 31.55 11.92 -18.08
C ARG A 104 32.07 10.47 -18.04
N LEU A 105 31.34 9.55 -18.67
CA LEU A 105 31.65 8.13 -18.89
C LEU A 105 31.94 7.92 -20.38
#